data_AF-A0A1B6JZZ3-F1
#
_entry.id   AF-A0A1B6JZZ3-F1
#
_cell.length_a   1.000
_cell.length_b   1.000
_cell.length_c   1.000
_cell.angle_alpha   90.00
_cell.angle_beta   90.00
_cell.angle_gamma   90.00
#
_symmetry.space_group_name_H-M   'P 1'
#
loop_
_entity.id
_entity.type
_entity.pdbx_description
1 polymer ?
#
loop_
_entity_poly.entity_id
_entity_poly.type
_entity_poly.pdbx_seq_one_letter_code
_entity_poly.pdbx_strand_id
1 'polypeptide(L)'
;DEIVSRTRLLDNEIKIMKSDVMRISHELQAQNEKIKENTEKIKVNKTLPYLVSNVIELLDVDPQDTEEDGAVVDLDAQRKGKCAVIKTSTRQTYFLPVIGLVDVEKLKPGDLVGVNKDSYLILETLPAEYDARVKAMEVDER
;
A
#
# COMPACT_ATOMS: atom_id res chain seq x y z
N ASP A 1 -21.64 50.86 23.23
CA ASP A 1 -20.56 50.78 22.22
C ASP A 1 -19.78 49.46 22.22
N GLU A 2 -19.33 48.96 23.36
CA GLU A 2 -18.56 47.69 23.46
C GLU A 2 -19.29 46.43 22.97
N ILE A 3 -20.62 46.36 23.14
CA ILE A 3 -21.43 45.24 22.63
C ILE A 3 -21.50 45.27 21.09
N VAL A 4 -21.55 46.47 20.50
CA VAL A 4 -21.65 46.66 19.04
C VAL A 4 -20.31 46.36 18.35
N SER A 5 -19.17 46.64 19.00
CA SER A 5 -17.88 46.23 18.44
C SER A 5 -17.69 44.71 18.51
N ARG A 6 -18.10 44.05 19.61
CA ARG A 6 -18.04 42.59 19.74
C ARG A 6 -18.94 41.86 18.75
N THR A 7 -20.15 42.33 18.48
CA THR A 7 -21.01 41.71 17.46
C THR A 7 -20.40 41.82 16.06
N ARG A 8 -19.77 42.96 15.72
CA ARG A 8 -19.08 43.10 14.42
C ARG A 8 -17.87 42.17 14.27
N LEU A 9 -17.12 41.92 15.34
CA LEU A 9 -16.01 40.96 15.32
C LEU A 9 -16.53 39.53 15.09
N LEU A 10 -17.61 39.14 15.78
CA LEU A 10 -18.24 37.83 15.59
C LEU A 10 -18.82 37.65 14.18
N ASP A 11 -19.44 38.69 13.61
CA ASP A 11 -19.95 38.63 12.23
C ASP A 11 -18.83 38.44 11.20
N ASN A 12 -17.67 39.10 11.41
CA ASN A 12 -16.50 38.92 10.57
C ASN A 12 -15.93 37.50 10.70
N GLU A 13 -15.88 36.97 11.91
CA GLU A 13 -15.41 35.61 12.19
C GLU A 13 -16.33 34.56 11.54
N ILE A 14 -17.66 34.73 11.66
CA ILE A 14 -18.65 33.86 10.99
C ILE A 14 -18.48 33.88 9.47
N LYS A 15 -18.16 35.03 8.89
CA LYS A 15 -17.94 35.16 7.44
C LYS A 15 -16.69 34.42 6.98
N ILE A 16 -15.60 34.52 7.74
CA ILE A 16 -14.35 33.79 7.49
C ILE A 16 -14.60 32.29 7.63
N MET A 17 -15.24 31.86 8.73
CA MET A 17 -15.58 30.46 8.97
C MET A 17 -16.45 29.87 7.86
N LYS A 18 -17.45 30.61 7.35
CA LYS A 18 -18.26 30.15 6.21
C LYS A 18 -17.42 29.95 4.94
N SER A 19 -16.47 30.86 4.67
CA SER A 19 -15.56 30.73 3.53
C SER A 19 -14.64 29.51 3.68
N ASP A 20 -14.12 29.27 4.88
CA ASP A 20 -13.26 28.13 5.15
C ASP A 20 -14.01 26.80 5.04
N VAL A 21 -15.24 26.73 5.58
CA VAL A 21 -16.10 25.54 5.43
C VAL A 21 -16.35 25.23 3.95
N MET A 22 -16.62 26.25 3.13
CA MET A 22 -16.83 26.05 1.69
C MET A 22 -15.56 25.56 0.99
N ARG A 23 -14.40 26.14 1.30
CA ARG A 23 -13.11 25.68 0.75
C ARG A 23 -12.81 24.23 1.14
N ILE A 24 -12.91 23.90 2.43
CA ILE A 24 -12.65 22.55 2.94
C ILE A 24 -13.64 21.55 2.32
N SER A 25 -14.90 21.92 2.15
CA SER A 25 -15.88 21.05 1.50
C SER A 25 -15.52 20.74 0.04
N HIS A 26 -15.02 21.73 -0.72
CA HIS A 26 -14.56 21.51 -2.09
C HIS A 26 -13.29 20.64 -2.14
N GLU A 27 -12.32 20.87 -1.26
CA GLU A 27 -11.12 20.05 -1.16
C GLU A 27 -11.45 18.61 -0.78
N LEU A 28 -12.36 18.41 0.17
CA LEU A 28 -12.84 17.10 0.59
C LEU A 28 -13.54 16.36 -0.56
N GLN A 29 -14.36 17.06 -1.35
CA GLN A 29 -14.98 16.47 -2.54
C GLN A 29 -13.92 16.04 -3.58
N ALA A 30 -12.97 16.92 -3.88
CA ALA A 30 -11.91 16.63 -4.85
C ALA A 30 -11.02 15.46 -4.40
N GLN A 31 -10.70 15.36 -3.10
CA GLN A 31 -9.97 14.22 -2.56
C GLN A 31 -10.77 12.92 -2.63
N ASN A 32 -12.07 12.96 -2.32
CA ASN A 32 -12.94 11.79 -2.42
C ASN A 32 -13.06 11.27 -3.86
N GLU A 33 -13.12 12.16 -4.85
CA GLU A 33 -13.12 11.78 -6.27
C GLU A 33 -11.81 11.07 -6.66
N LYS A 34 -10.66 11.60 -6.23
CA LYS A 34 -9.35 10.95 -6.46
C LYS A 34 -9.25 9.58 -5.77
N ILE A 35 -9.78 9.44 -4.56
CA ILE A 35 -9.80 8.15 -3.84
C ILE A 35 -10.63 7.13 -4.62
N LYS A 36 -11.81 7.52 -5.13
CA LYS A 36 -12.65 6.63 -5.94
C LYS A 36 -11.94 6.17 -7.21
N GLU A 37 -11.34 7.10 -7.95
CA GLU A 37 -10.59 6.79 -9.17
C GLU A 37 -9.42 5.82 -8.91
N ASN A 38 -8.64 6.07 -7.85
CA ASN A 38 -7.54 5.18 -7.47
C ASN A 38 -8.03 3.80 -7.02
N THR A 39 -9.15 3.73 -6.30
CA THR A 39 -9.75 2.47 -5.87
C THR A 39 -10.20 1.63 -7.07
N GLU A 40 -10.78 2.27 -8.09
CA GLU A 40 -11.15 1.60 -9.34
C GLU A 40 -9.93 1.08 -10.10
N LYS A 41 -8.86 1.88 -10.21
CA LYS A 41 -7.60 1.45 -10.84
C LYS A 41 -6.98 0.25 -10.12
N ILE A 42 -6.96 0.26 -8.77
CA ILE A 42 -6.48 -0.86 -7.97
C ILE A 42 -7.35 -2.10 -8.24
N LYS A 43 -8.68 -1.95 -8.30
CA LYS A 43 -9.60 -3.06 -8.58
C LYS A 43 -9.35 -3.69 -9.95
N VAL A 44 -9.11 -2.89 -10.99
CA VAL A 44 -8.78 -3.38 -12.34
C VAL A 44 -7.45 -4.15 -12.32
N ASN A 45 -6.46 -3.68 -11.59
CA ASN A 45 -5.18 -4.40 -11.47
C ASN A 45 -5.26 -5.65 -10.58
N LYS A 46 -6.28 -5.73 -9.71
CA LYS A 46 -6.56 -6.88 -8.82
C LYS A 46 -7.51 -7.90 -9.48
N THR A 47 -7.68 -7.87 -10.80
CA THR A 47 -8.44 -8.93 -11.49
C THR A 47 -7.66 -10.24 -11.49
N LEU A 48 -8.34 -11.35 -11.18
CA LEU A 48 -7.79 -12.68 -11.40
C LEU A 48 -7.43 -12.86 -12.88
N PRO A 49 -6.37 -13.60 -13.24
CA PRO A 49 -5.58 -14.50 -12.39
C PRO A 49 -4.24 -13.92 -11.91
N TYR A 50 -3.96 -14.03 -10.60
CA TYR A 50 -2.65 -13.73 -10.01
C TYR A 50 -1.73 -14.97 -10.05
N LEU A 51 -0.42 -14.74 -9.98
CA LEU A 51 0.57 -15.77 -9.71
C LEU A 51 0.76 -15.93 -8.20
N VAL A 52 0.60 -17.14 -7.69
CA VAL A 52 0.88 -17.42 -6.27
C VAL A 52 2.39 -17.51 -6.05
N SER A 53 2.88 -16.82 -5.02
CA SER A 53 4.30 -16.79 -4.66
C SER A 53 4.46 -16.86 -3.14
N ASN A 54 5.64 -17.27 -2.69
CA ASN A 54 6.02 -17.28 -1.29
C ASN A 54 7.01 -16.15 -1.01
N VAL A 55 6.82 -15.42 0.08
CA VAL A 55 7.82 -14.48 0.58
C VAL A 55 8.96 -15.28 1.20
N ILE A 56 10.19 -15.08 0.73
CA ILE A 56 11.37 -15.77 1.28
C ILE A 56 11.96 -14.93 2.41
N GLU A 57 12.23 -13.66 2.12
CA GLU A 57 12.97 -12.77 3.01
C GLU A 57 12.56 -11.32 2.79
N LEU A 58 12.59 -10.55 3.87
CA LEU A 58 12.44 -9.10 3.87
C LEU A 58 13.80 -8.52 4.21
N LEU A 59 14.33 -7.67 3.33
CA LEU A 59 15.64 -7.05 3.50
C LEU A 59 15.44 -5.56 3.75
N ASP A 60 16.10 -5.02 4.75
CA ASP A 60 16.19 -3.58 4.96
C ASP A 60 17.46 -3.11 4.25
N VAL A 61 17.31 -2.40 3.13
CA VAL A 61 18.45 -1.86 2.38
C VAL A 61 18.71 -0.43 2.84
N ASP A 62 19.78 -0.26 3.62
CA ASP A 62 20.32 1.06 3.91
C ASP A 62 21.25 1.50 2.77
N PRO A 63 21.01 2.66 2.12
CA PRO A 63 21.77 3.13 0.96
C PRO A 63 23.12 3.74 1.37
N GLN A 64 23.78 3.21 2.40
CA GLN A 64 25.04 3.75 2.90
C GLN A 64 26.31 3.19 2.25
N ASP A 65 26.22 2.22 1.33
CA ASP A 65 27.41 1.57 0.74
C ASP A 65 27.50 1.59 -0.80
N THR A 66 26.80 2.50 -1.49
CA THR A 66 27.02 2.74 -2.93
C THR A 66 27.48 4.17 -3.21
N GLU A 67 28.58 4.56 -2.58
CA GLU A 67 29.50 5.54 -3.18
C GLU A 67 30.35 4.84 -4.25
N GLU A 68 29.82 4.63 -5.46
CA GLU A 68 30.69 4.46 -6.63
C GLU A 68 29.96 4.80 -7.96
N ASP A 69 30.40 5.94 -8.50
CA ASP A 69 30.72 6.19 -9.91
C ASP A 69 29.60 6.34 -10.97
N GLY A 70 29.34 7.61 -11.33
CA GLY A 70 29.33 8.08 -12.73
C GLY A 70 28.25 7.61 -13.71
N ALA A 71 27.39 6.66 -13.39
CA ALA A 71 26.32 6.18 -14.27
C ALA A 71 24.93 6.59 -13.77
N VAL A 72 23.96 6.75 -14.70
CA VAL A 72 22.56 7.13 -14.41
C VAL A 72 22.05 6.33 -13.21
N VAL A 73 21.85 7.03 -12.09
CA VAL A 73 21.49 6.42 -10.81
C VAL A 73 20.07 5.88 -10.91
N ASP A 74 19.91 4.59 -10.69
CA ASP A 74 18.60 3.95 -10.64
C ASP A 74 17.85 4.47 -9.41
N LEU A 75 16.74 5.18 -9.62
CA LEU A 75 15.95 5.82 -8.57
C LEU A 75 15.42 4.81 -7.54
N ASP A 76 15.33 3.53 -7.93
CA ASP A 76 14.90 2.43 -7.08
C ASP A 76 16.00 1.96 -6.13
N ALA A 77 17.29 2.18 -6.45
CA ALA A 77 18.43 1.82 -5.59
C ALA A 77 18.69 2.84 -4.47
N GLN A 78 18.22 4.09 -4.61
CA GLN A 78 18.35 5.14 -3.58
C GLN A 78 17.24 5.14 -2.53
N ARG A 79 16.17 4.34 -2.71
CA ARG A 79 15.07 4.33 -1.76
C ARG A 79 15.45 3.54 -0.52
N LYS A 80 15.66 4.27 0.58
CA LYS A 80 15.59 3.71 1.94
C LYS A 80 14.27 3.00 2.09
N GLY A 81 14.30 1.68 2.20
CA GLY A 81 13.08 0.91 2.23
C GLY A 81 13.33 -0.56 2.50
N LYS A 82 12.25 -1.20 2.94
CA LYS A 82 12.20 -2.66 3.05
C LYS A 82 11.96 -3.22 1.65
N CYS A 83 12.86 -4.07 1.20
CA CYS A 83 12.74 -4.86 -0.02
C CYS A 83 12.21 -6.26 0.32
N ALA A 84 11.62 -6.94 -0.65
CA ALA A 84 11.17 -8.32 -0.49
C ALA A 84 11.78 -9.22 -1.55
N VAL A 85 12.16 -10.43 -1.15
CA VAL A 85 12.52 -11.50 -2.06
C VAL A 85 11.36 -12.49 -2.09
N ILE A 86 10.83 -12.73 -3.29
CA ILE A 86 9.73 -13.69 -3.50
C ILE A 86 10.19 -14.88 -4.33
N LYS A 87 9.63 -16.06 -4.02
CA LYS A 87 9.72 -17.26 -4.85
C LYS A 87 8.38 -17.51 -5.51
N THR A 88 8.33 -17.44 -6.83
CA THR A 88 7.12 -17.77 -7.58
C THR A 88 6.83 -19.26 -7.57
N SER A 89 5.57 -19.63 -7.79
CA SER A 89 5.19 -21.04 -8.04
C SER A 89 5.94 -21.66 -9.23
N THR A 90 6.45 -20.84 -10.15
CA THR A 90 7.31 -21.27 -11.27
C THR A 90 8.76 -21.55 -10.85
N ARG A 91 9.07 -21.53 -9.54
CA ARG A 91 10.40 -21.76 -8.95
C ARG A 91 11.44 -20.70 -9.33
N GLN A 92 11.00 -19.51 -9.73
CA GLN A 92 11.87 -18.36 -9.99
C GLN A 92 11.90 -17.47 -8.75
N THR A 93 13.05 -16.87 -8.49
CA THR A 93 13.22 -15.93 -7.37
C THR A 93 13.31 -14.52 -7.95
N TYR A 94 12.47 -13.62 -7.46
CA TYR A 94 12.48 -12.21 -7.85
C TYR A 94 12.81 -11.33 -6.65
N PHE A 95 13.63 -10.32 -6.89
CA PHE A 95 13.91 -9.24 -5.93
C PHE A 95 12.97 -8.07 -6.23
N LEU A 96 12.18 -7.66 -5.25
CA LEU A 96 11.29 -6.52 -5.32
C LEU A 96 11.87 -5.38 -4.48
N PRO A 97 12.36 -4.30 -5.10
CA PRO A 97 12.70 -3.08 -4.37
C PRO A 97 11.44 -2.40 -3.82
N VAL A 98 10.28 -2.62 -4.46
CA VAL A 98 8.97 -2.11 -4.06
C VAL A 98 8.02 -3.28 -3.82
N ILE A 99 7.56 -3.42 -2.57
CA ILE A 99 6.78 -4.58 -2.10
C ILE A 99 5.39 -4.64 -2.74
N GLY A 100 4.73 -3.50 -2.95
CA GLY A 100 3.43 -3.42 -3.64
C GLY A 100 2.32 -2.83 -2.77
N LEU A 101 1.13 -3.44 -2.81
CA LEU A 101 -0.09 -2.94 -2.16
C LEU A 101 -0.27 -3.42 -0.70
N VAL A 102 0.62 -4.28 -0.21
CA VAL A 102 0.54 -4.88 1.13
C VAL A 102 1.54 -4.23 2.07
N ASP A 103 1.12 -4.00 3.32
CA ASP A 103 1.98 -3.45 4.37
C ASP A 103 3.13 -4.41 4.71
N VAL A 104 4.35 -3.88 4.74
CA VAL A 104 5.55 -4.68 5.00
C VAL A 104 5.57 -5.30 6.39
N GLU A 105 5.00 -4.62 7.38
CA GLU A 105 4.98 -5.11 8.77
C GLU A 105 4.11 -6.35 8.96
N LYS A 106 3.15 -6.58 8.06
CA LYS A 106 2.27 -7.75 8.09
C LYS A 106 2.88 -8.95 7.39
N LEU A 107 3.87 -8.73 6.53
CA LEU A 107 4.53 -9.79 5.78
C LEU A 107 5.58 -10.48 6.66
N LYS A 108 5.61 -11.80 6.57
CA LYS A 108 6.62 -12.63 7.21
C LYS A 108 7.23 -13.59 6.18
N PRO A 109 8.50 -13.99 6.38
CA PRO A 109 9.08 -15.11 5.67
C PRO A 109 8.18 -16.35 5.74
N GLY A 110 7.86 -16.94 4.60
CA GLY A 110 6.98 -18.10 4.46
C GLY A 110 5.52 -17.77 4.15
N ASP A 111 5.12 -16.49 4.13
CA ASP A 111 3.76 -16.12 3.79
C ASP A 111 3.45 -16.35 2.30
N LEU A 112 2.24 -16.85 2.04
CA LEU A 112 1.69 -17.02 0.71
C LEU A 112 1.12 -15.68 0.23
N VAL A 113 1.54 -15.22 -0.94
CA VAL A 113 1.13 -13.92 -1.50
C VAL A 113 0.68 -14.06 -2.94
N GLY A 114 -0.33 -13.27 -3.30
CA GLY A 114 -0.81 -13.09 -4.67
C GLY A 114 0.01 -12.00 -5.36
N VAL A 115 0.66 -12.37 -6.47
CA VAL A 115 1.59 -11.53 -7.21
C VAL A 115 1.10 -11.31 -8.64
N ASN A 116 1.33 -10.12 -9.20
CA ASN A 116 1.01 -9.88 -10.61
C ASN A 116 1.97 -10.65 -11.55
N LYS A 117 1.48 -11.21 -12.66
CA LYS A 117 2.28 -12.02 -13.59
C LYS A 117 3.35 -11.23 -14.34
N ASP A 118 3.06 -9.97 -14.66
CA ASP A 118 3.95 -9.17 -15.52
C ASP A 118 4.91 -8.30 -14.70
N SER A 119 4.40 -7.68 -13.63
CA SER A 119 5.18 -6.75 -12.80
C SER A 119 5.75 -7.36 -11.53
N TYR A 120 5.34 -8.58 -11.17
CA TYR A 120 5.74 -9.29 -9.94
C TYR A 120 5.46 -8.54 -8.64
N LEU A 121 4.66 -7.47 -8.64
CA LEU A 121 4.25 -6.74 -7.44
C LEU A 121 3.27 -7.56 -6.58
N ILE A 122 3.41 -7.49 -5.25
CA ILE A 122 2.50 -8.14 -4.32
C ILE A 122 1.18 -7.35 -4.27
N LEU A 123 0.08 -8.05 -4.56
CA LEU A 123 -1.28 -7.51 -4.60
C LEU A 123 -2.04 -7.79 -3.29
N GLU A 124 -1.93 -9.00 -2.76
CA GLU A 124 -2.60 -9.42 -1.53
C GLU A 124 -1.88 -10.56 -0.83
N THR A 125 -2.07 -10.67 0.49
CA THR A 125 -1.66 -11.84 1.27
C THR A 125 -2.76 -12.89 1.19
N LEU A 126 -2.38 -14.09 0.79
CA LEU A 126 -3.28 -15.24 0.74
C LEU A 126 -3.24 -15.98 2.08
N PRO A 127 -4.36 -16.59 2.51
CA PRO A 127 -4.34 -17.44 3.69
C PRO A 127 -3.41 -18.64 3.47
N ALA A 128 -2.79 -19.10 4.55
CA ALA A 128 -1.95 -20.29 4.51
C ALA A 128 -2.76 -21.49 4.00
N GLU A 129 -2.25 -22.16 2.97
CA GLU A 129 -2.86 -23.37 2.45
C GLU A 129 -2.37 -24.59 3.24
N TYR A 130 -3.30 -25.35 3.81
CA TYR A 130 -3.03 -26.62 4.45
C TYR A 130 -3.26 -27.79 3.48
N ASP A 131 -2.40 -28.81 3.59
CA ASP A 131 -2.52 -30.07 2.85
C ASP A 131 -3.88 -30.74 3.14
N ALA A 132 -4.41 -31.47 2.15
CA ALA A 132 -5.68 -32.18 2.27
C ALA A 132 -5.74 -33.13 3.47
N ARG A 133 -4.61 -33.70 3.89
CA ARG A 133 -4.51 -34.56 5.08
C ARG A 133 -4.74 -33.80 6.37
N VAL A 134 -4.27 -32.56 6.47
CA VAL A 134 -4.50 -31.69 7.63
C VAL A 134 -5.95 -31.24 7.67
N LYS A 135 -6.52 -30.91 6.50
CA LYS A 135 -7.96 -30.62 6.38
C LYS A 135 -8.83 -31.81 6.78
N ALA A 136 -8.41 -33.04 6.45
CA ALA A 136 -9.11 -34.25 6.88
C ALA A 136 -8.99 -34.56 8.38
N MET A 137 -8.11 -33.87 9.11
CA MET A 137 -8.00 -33.93 10.57
C MET A 137 -8.82 -32.83 11.26
N GLU A 138 -9.61 -32.06 10.51
CA GLU A 138 -10.56 -31.10 11.09
C GLU A 138 -11.60 -31.86 11.92
N VAL A 139 -11.75 -31.43 13.18
CA VAL A 139 -12.68 -32.06 14.11
C VAL A 139 -14.10 -31.66 13.70
N ASP A 140 -14.82 -32.59 13.08
CA ASP A 140 -16.26 -32.46 12.81
C ASP A 140 -17.05 -33.03 13.99
N GLU A 141 -17.99 -32.27 14.56
CA GLU A 141 -18.79 -32.65 15.74
C GLU A 141 -20.07 -33.45 15.38
N ARG A 142 -20.13 -34.08 14.21
CA ARG A 142 -21.28 -34.92 13.82
C ARG A 142 -21.34 -36.29 14.50
#